data_AF-A0A2R9SXU0-F1
#
_entry.id   AF-A0A2R9SXU0-F1
#
_cell.length_a   1.000
_cell.length_b   1.000
_cell.length_c   1.000
_cell.angle_alpha   90.00
_cell.angle_beta   90.00
_cell.angle_gamma   90.00
#
_symmetry.space_group_name_H-M   'P 1'
#
loop_
_entity.id
_entity.type
_entity.pdbx_description
1 polymer ?
#
loop_
_entity_poly.entity_id
_entity_poly.type
_entity_poly.pdbx_seq_one_letter_code
_entity_poly.pdbx_strand_id
1 'polypeptide(L)' 'MVRKAGVKKIRFHDLRHTHASFLLRIGINPKAAAERLGMTPAMFNERYSHLLPTMQDEAVDRIEAELKKYSEKTLDPVDK' A
#
# COMPACT_ATOMS: atom_id res chain seq x y z
N MET A 1 -6.47 -26.28 9.45
CA MET A 1 -6.11 -24.90 9.89
C MET A 1 -7.28 -23.94 9.70
N VAL A 2 -7.83 -23.76 8.50
CA VAL A 2 -8.99 -22.86 8.23
C VAL A 2 -10.20 -23.13 9.15
N ARG A 3 -10.62 -24.39 9.32
CA ARG A 3 -11.72 -24.78 10.23
C ARG A 3 -11.47 -24.46 11.71
N LYS A 4 -10.20 -24.43 12.14
CA LYS A 4 -9.82 -24.08 13.52
C LYS A 4 -9.74 -22.58 13.75
N ALA A 5 -9.49 -21.80 12.68
CA ALA A 5 -9.37 -20.34 12.75
C ALA A 5 -10.73 -19.62 12.75
N GLY A 6 -11.86 -20.34 12.67
CA GLY A 6 -13.21 -19.75 12.69
C GLY A 6 -13.56 -18.89 11.46
N VAL A 7 -12.72 -18.90 10.42
CA VAL A 7 -12.95 -18.13 9.19
C VAL A 7 -13.73 -18.94 8.16
N LYS A 8 -14.42 -18.23 7.25
CA LYS A 8 -15.10 -18.86 6.10
C LYS A 8 -14.12 -19.72 5.30
N LYS A 9 -14.65 -20.69 4.54
CA LYS A 9 -13.82 -21.56 3.69
C LYS A 9 -13.04 -20.71 2.67
N ILE A 10 -11.71 -20.69 2.80
CA ILE A 10 -10.78 -19.97 1.92
C ILE A 10 -10.22 -20.96 0.90
N ARG A 11 -10.23 -20.61 -0.39
CA ARG A 11 -9.57 -21.38 -1.45
C ARG A 11 -8.10 -20.95 -1.55
N PHE A 12 -7.25 -21.80 -2.11
CA PHE A 12 -5.83 -21.46 -2.32
C PHE A 12 -5.63 -20.16 -3.14
N HIS A 13 -6.47 -19.93 -4.16
CA HIS A 13 -6.40 -18.69 -4.97
C HIS A 13 -6.69 -17.42 -4.14
N ASP A 14 -7.51 -17.53 -3.10
CA ASP A 14 -7.85 -16.39 -2.27
C ASP A 14 -6.62 -15.93 -1.45
N LEU A 15 -5.66 -16.83 -1.15
CA LEU A 15 -4.38 -16.46 -0.55
C LEU A 15 -3.54 -15.56 -1.47
N ARG A 16 -3.61 -15.78 -2.79
CA ARG A 16 -2.93 -14.93 -3.78
C ARG A 16 -3.55 -13.53 -3.80
N HIS A 17 -4.86 -13.41 -3.62
CA HIS A 17 -5.53 -12.13 -3.45
C HIS A 17 -5.12 -11.45 -2.13
N THR A 18 -5.08 -12.19 -1.01
CA THR A 18 -4.61 -11.65 0.27
C THR A 18 -3.17 -11.13 0.17
N HIS A 19 -2.29 -11.88 -0.50
CA HIS A 19 -0.91 -11.46 -0.72
C HIS A 19 -0.82 -10.17 -1.55
N ALA A 20 -1.61 -10.06 -2.62
CA ALA A 20 -1.66 -8.84 -3.44
C ALA A 20 -2.15 -7.61 -2.63
N SER A 21 -3.22 -7.76 -1.85
CA SER A 21 -3.74 -6.70 -0.98
C SER A 21 -2.73 -6.30 0.10
N PHE A 22 -2.00 -7.27 0.65
CA PHE A 22 -0.98 -7.00 1.66
C PHE A 22 0.20 -6.21 1.08
N LEU A 23 0.68 -6.56 -0.11
CA LEU A 23 1.74 -5.82 -0.81
C LEU A 23 1.36 -4.36 -1.03
N LEU A 24 0.11 -4.10 -1.46
CA LEU A 24 -0.39 -2.73 -1.59
C LEU A 24 -0.41 -2.02 -0.24
N ARG A 25 -0.97 -2.64 0.80
CA ARG A 25 -1.09 -2.01 2.13
C ARG A 25 0.25 -1.59 2.73
N ILE A 26 1.32 -2.35 2.51
CA ILE A 26 2.66 -1.97 2.99
C ILE A 26 3.39 -0.98 2.07
N GLY A 27 2.72 -0.47 1.03
CA GLY A 27 3.25 0.55 0.12
C GLY A 27 4.15 0.01 -0.99
N ILE A 28 4.10 -1.28 -1.32
CA ILE A 28 4.85 -1.80 -2.48
C ILE A 28 4.27 -1.21 -3.76
N ASN A 29 5.17 -0.79 -4.65
CA ASN A 29 4.81 -0.28 -5.95
C ASN A 29 3.96 -1.31 -6.75
N PRO A 30 2.81 -0.92 -7.32
CA PRO A 30 1.93 -1.82 -8.08
C PRO A 30 2.63 -2.60 -9.21
N LYS A 31 3.62 -2.00 -9.88
CA LYS A 31 4.42 -2.67 -10.92
C LYS A 31 5.26 -3.80 -10.32
N ALA A 32 5.96 -3.53 -9.22
CA ALA A 32 6.77 -4.54 -8.53
C ALA A 32 5.90 -5.66 -7.93
N ALA A 33 4.71 -5.31 -7.41
CA ALA A 33 3.75 -6.29 -6.93
C ALA A 33 3.21 -7.19 -8.06
N ALA A 34 2.93 -6.61 -9.23
CA ALA A 34 2.50 -7.34 -10.42
C ALA A 34 3.59 -8.31 -10.92
N GLU A 35 4.84 -7.83 -11.03
CA GLU A 35 6.00 -8.65 -11.39
C GLU A 35 6.20 -9.82 -10.42
N ARG A 36 6.12 -9.58 -9.10
CA ARG A 36 6.20 -10.63 -8.07
C ARG A 36 5.12 -11.69 -8.22
N LEU A 37 3.93 -11.30 -8.65
CA LEU A 37 2.82 -12.22 -8.89
C LEU A 37 2.90 -12.87 -10.27
N GLY A 38 3.75 -12.40 -11.18
CA GLY A 38 3.81 -12.88 -12.56
C GLY A 38 2.58 -12.47 -13.38
N MET A 39 2.08 -11.25 -13.19
CA MET A 39 1.00 -10.67 -13.99
C MET A 39 1.38 -9.27 -14.48
N THR A 40 0.63 -8.73 -15.44
CA THR A 40 0.89 -7.38 -15.94
C THR A 40 0.45 -6.31 -14.93
N PRO A 41 1.12 -5.14 -14.88
CA PRO A 41 0.69 -4.03 -14.05
C PRO A 41 -0.75 -3.56 -14.35
N ALA A 42 -1.19 -3.66 -15.62
CA ALA A 42 -2.56 -3.33 -16.02
C ALA A 42 -3.58 -4.24 -15.33
N MET A 43 -3.39 -5.57 -15.39
CA MET A 43 -4.26 -6.54 -14.72
C MET A 43 -4.25 -6.37 -13.20
N PHE A 44 -3.08 -6.05 -12.64
CA PHE A 44 -2.96 -5.79 -11.20
C PHE A 44 -3.78 -4.57 -10.78
N ASN A 45 -3.64 -3.45 -11.50
CA ASN A 45 -4.38 -2.23 -11.21
C ASN A 45 -5.89 -2.41 -11.42
N GLU A 46 -6.32 -3.09 -12.48
CA GLU A 46 -7.73 -3.43 -12.70
C GLU A 46 -8.30 -4.22 -11.51
N ARG A 47 -7.52 -5.15 -10.95
CA ARG A 47 -7.96 -6.04 -9.86
C ARG A 47 -7.92 -5.37 -8.48
N TYR A 48 -6.96 -4.51 -8.20
CA TYR A 48 -6.65 -4.08 -6.82
C TYR A 48 -6.57 -2.57 -6.58
N SER A 49 -6.67 -1.72 -7.60
CA SER A 49 -6.61 -0.25 -7.44
C SER A 49 -7.70 0.31 -6.51
N HIS A 50 -8.84 -0.36 -6.41
CA HIS A 50 -9.92 0.01 -5.49
C HIS A 50 -9.54 -0.08 -4.00
N LEU A 51 -8.38 -0.68 -3.66
CA LEU A 51 -7.84 -0.72 -2.30
C LEU A 51 -7.00 0.53 -1.96
N LEU A 52 -6.71 1.37 -2.96
CA LEU A 52 -5.96 2.62 -2.79
C LEU A 52 -6.72 3.78 -2.12
N PRO A 53 -8.07 3.90 -2.11
CA PRO A 53 -8.75 5.02 -1.45
C PRO A 53 -8.36 5.17 0.02
N THR A 54 -8.27 4.06 0.78
CA THR A 54 -7.76 4.09 2.16
C THR A 54 -6.28 4.45 2.27
N MET A 55 -5.51 4.30 1.18
CA MET A 55 -4.10 4.69 1.12
C MET A 55 -3.91 6.14 0.69
N GLN A 56 -4.92 6.80 0.10
CA GLN A 56 -4.86 8.22 -0.23
C GLN A 56 -4.86 9.06 1.04
N ASP A 57 -5.68 8.71 2.03
CA ASP A 57 -5.68 9.37 3.34
C ASP A 57 -4.30 9.25 4.01
N GLU A 58 -3.73 8.03 4.03
CA GLU A 58 -2.36 7.82 4.53
C GLU A 58 -1.30 8.58 3.72
N ALA A 59 -1.51 8.78 2.41
CA ALA A 59 -0.58 9.54 1.58
C ALA A 59 -0.64 11.03 1.90
N VAL A 60 -1.84 11.57 2.14
CA VAL A 60 -2.02 12.96 2.58
C VAL A 60 -1.32 13.18 3.92
N ASP A 61 -1.54 12.30 4.90
CA ASP A 61 -0.89 12.39 6.21
C ASP A 61 0.64 12.38 6.10
N ARG A 62 1.19 11.52 5.23
CA ARG A 62 2.64 11.46 4.99
C ARG A 62 3.16 12.71 4.29
N ILE A 63 2.43 13.24 3.31
CA ILE A 63 2.80 14.49 2.63
C ILE A 63 2.81 15.64 3.64
N GLU A 64 1.78 15.75 4.48
CA GLU A 64 1.70 16.79 5.51
C GLU A 64 2.86 16.68 6.51
N ALA A 65 3.15 15.46 6.98
CA ALA A 65 4.26 15.21 7.89
C ALA A 65 5.62 15.58 7.28
N GLU A 66 5.87 15.22 6.01
CA GLU A 66 7.10 15.59 5.31
C GLU A 66 7.18 17.11 5.10
N LEU A 67 6.12 17.76 4.61
CA LEU A 67 6.09 19.21 4.41
C LEU A 67 6.36 19.99 5.72
N LYS A 68 5.79 19.52 6.84
CA LYS A 68 6.03 20.12 8.15
C LYS A 68 7.52 20.06 8.53
N LYS A 69 8.17 18.90 8.35
CA LYS A 69 9.62 18.76 8.59
C LYS A 69 10.44 19.75 7.75
N TYR A 70 10.07 19.95 6.48
CA TYR A 70 10.74 20.93 5.63
C TYR A 70 10.54 22.36 6.15
N SER A 71 9.32 22.71 6.58
CA SER A 71 9.02 24.06 7.10
C SER A 71 9.78 24.39 8.39
N GLU A 72 9.94 23.40 9.28
CA GLU A 72 10.68 23.53 10.54
C GLU A 72 12.19 23.63 10.28
N LYS A 73 12.71 22.93 9.27
CA LYS A 73 14.12 22.98 8.87
C LYS A 73 14.53 24.28 8.18
N THR A 74 13.60 24.99 7.53
CA THR A 74 13.85 26.32 6.95
C THR A 74 13.79 27.47 7.97
N LEU A 75 13.50 27.19 9.24
CA LEU A 75 13.54 28.18 10.33
C LEU A 75 14.87 28.18 11.11
N ASP A 76 15.88 27.42 10.68
CA ASP A 76 17.25 27.68 11.10
C ASP A 76 17.58 29.14 10.70
N PRO A 77 17.89 30.03 11.66
CA PRO A 77 18.12 31.43 11.35
C PRO A 77 19.24 31.52 10.33
N VAL A 78 18.97 32.15 9.18
CA VAL A 78 20.04 32.72 8.38
C VAL A 78 20.75 33.70 9.31
N ASP A 79 21.93 33.27 9.76
CA ASP A 79 22.77 33.97 10.72
C ASP A 79 22.91 35.45 10.34
N LYS A 80 22.83 36.29 11.39
CA LYS A 80 23.07 37.74 11.37
C LYS A 80 24.45 38.10 10.82
#